data_AF-B6JHA0-F1
#
_entry.id   AF-B6JHA0-F1
#
_cell.length_a   1.000
_cell.length_b   1.000
_cell.length_c   1.000
_cell.angle_alpha   90.00
_cell.angle_beta   90.00
_cell.angle_gamma   90.00
#
_symmetry.space_group_name_H-M   'P 1'
#
loop_
_entity.id
_entity.type
_entity.pdbx_description
1 polymer ?
#
loop_
_entity_poly.entity_id
_entity_poly.type
_entity_poly.pdbx_seq_one_letter_code
_entity_poly.pdbx_strand_id
1 'polypeptide(L)'
;MNSLFDNAIQSIQIGIEDFEANDPKRALSAVRNFYAGTLLLAKEVLARAVPKASLEDVLAERHKAVPDGKGGVRFVASTRTIDFNEIAGRFSAFSLKIDRSALAELNRIRNDVEHLYTQVSHEKAREAIAKAFPVVIDLFRQIHEEPHDHLGQSWDTMLAVKAVYDRELRQCIETFEGVDWQSESLAKASRPCPKCGSHLVYRIDQSRSESGFADAQCRQCGEKIDAIALMESALDAYFEAESHWAAKDGLESPLGVCPECATRTYICWEEENQCTNCHLELGDCARCNEALTPNNVSDESSSLCGYCANLMSKDD
;
A
#
# COMPACT_ATOMS: atom_id res chain seq x y z
N MET A 1 2.77 29.30 23.32
CA MET A 1 3.09 27.87 23.14
C MET A 1 2.13 27.38 22.07
N ASN A 2 2.62 26.88 20.95
CA ASN A 2 1.76 26.30 19.91
C ASN A 2 1.09 25.05 20.48
N SER A 3 -0.22 24.94 20.27
CA SER A 3 -0.97 23.73 20.62
C SER A 3 -0.56 22.56 19.71
N LEU A 4 -0.95 21.34 20.09
CA LEU A 4 -0.78 20.16 19.24
C LEU A 4 -1.45 20.37 17.87
N PHE A 5 -2.64 20.98 17.89
CA PHE A 5 -3.38 21.39 16.71
C PHE A 5 -2.60 22.40 15.85
N ASP A 6 -2.09 23.50 16.42
CA ASP A 6 -1.36 24.52 15.64
C ASP A 6 -0.12 23.95 14.94
N ASN A 7 0.58 23.01 15.61
CA ASN A 7 1.74 22.33 15.03
C ASN A 7 1.33 21.37 13.90
N ALA A 8 0.17 20.73 14.03
CA ALA A 8 -0.39 19.89 12.98
C ALA A 8 -0.70 20.73 11.73
N ILE A 9 -1.38 21.86 11.91
CA ILE A 9 -1.75 22.79 10.84
C ILE A 9 -0.51 23.32 10.11
N GLN A 10 0.46 23.87 10.85
CA GLN A 10 1.70 24.38 10.26
C GLN A 10 2.47 23.32 9.46
N SER A 11 2.54 22.10 9.99
CA SER A 11 3.24 21.00 9.30
C SER A 11 2.51 20.57 8.02
N ILE A 12 1.16 20.53 8.03
CA ILE A 12 0.39 20.25 6.82
C ILE A 12 0.62 21.36 5.78
N GLN A 13 0.52 22.62 6.18
CA GLN A 13 0.74 23.77 5.29
C GLN A 13 2.11 23.72 4.61
N ILE A 14 3.18 23.58 5.40
CA ILE A 14 4.55 23.45 4.87
C ILE A 14 4.66 22.24 3.94
N GLY A 15 4.03 21.12 4.29
CA GLY A 15 3.98 19.93 3.45
C GLY A 15 3.33 20.19 2.08
N ILE A 16 2.23 20.93 2.05
CA ILE A 16 1.54 21.31 0.82
C ILE A 16 2.32 22.37 0.03
N GLU A 17 2.93 23.36 0.68
CA GLU A 17 3.77 24.37 0.03
C GLU A 17 4.99 23.72 -0.66
N ASP A 18 5.66 22.79 0.03
CA ASP A 18 6.77 22.04 -0.56
C ASP A 18 6.30 21.10 -1.69
N PHE A 19 5.08 20.57 -1.59
CA PHE A 19 4.45 19.84 -2.67
C PHE A 19 4.19 20.77 -3.88
N GLU A 20 3.67 21.98 -3.70
CA GLU A 20 3.39 22.90 -4.80
C GLU A 20 4.64 23.33 -5.57
N ALA A 21 5.76 23.48 -4.88
CA ALA A 21 7.03 23.88 -5.48
C ALA A 21 7.48 22.94 -6.63
N ASN A 22 6.97 21.71 -6.67
CA ASN A 22 7.25 20.70 -7.69
C ASN A 22 8.75 20.49 -7.95
N ASP A 23 9.56 20.65 -6.90
CA ASP A 23 11.01 20.44 -6.90
C ASP A 23 11.30 19.04 -6.34
N PRO A 24 12.01 18.15 -7.07
CA PRO A 24 12.42 16.84 -6.58
C PRO A 24 13.13 16.89 -5.22
N LYS A 25 13.86 17.97 -4.92
CA LYS A 25 14.54 18.16 -3.62
C LYS A 25 13.57 18.43 -2.48
N ARG A 26 12.39 18.98 -2.78
CA ARG A 26 11.33 19.31 -1.81
C ARG A 26 10.30 18.21 -1.65
N ALA A 27 10.22 17.25 -2.58
CA ALA A 27 9.31 16.11 -2.47
C ALA A 27 9.47 15.35 -1.13
N LEU A 28 10.70 15.15 -0.65
CA LEU A 28 10.94 14.50 0.65
C LEU A 28 10.49 15.37 1.82
N SER A 29 10.70 16.67 1.73
CA SER A 29 10.25 17.64 2.73
C SER A 29 8.71 17.67 2.79
N ALA A 30 8.06 17.68 1.64
CA ALA A 30 6.61 17.62 1.50
C ALA A 30 6.04 16.39 2.21
N VAL A 31 6.55 15.19 1.91
CA VAL A 31 6.11 13.94 2.55
C VAL A 31 6.32 13.99 4.06
N ARG A 32 7.50 14.41 4.53
CA ARG A 32 7.82 14.44 5.97
C ARG A 32 6.91 15.38 6.74
N ASN A 33 6.75 16.61 6.25
CA ASN A 33 5.93 17.62 6.91
C ASN A 33 4.44 17.25 6.85
N PHE A 34 3.95 16.78 5.69
CA PHE A 34 2.57 16.35 5.55
C PHE A 34 2.25 15.12 6.43
N TYR A 35 3.16 14.14 6.47
CA TYR A 35 3.07 12.98 7.37
C TYR A 35 3.03 13.40 8.84
N ALA A 36 3.97 14.24 9.26
CA ALA A 36 4.05 14.71 10.65
C ALA A 36 2.79 15.49 11.03
N GLY A 37 2.33 16.39 10.16
CA GLY A 37 1.12 17.17 10.38
C GLY A 37 -0.15 16.30 10.48
N THR A 38 -0.31 15.33 9.58
CA THR A 38 -1.42 14.37 9.62
C THR A 38 -1.38 13.53 10.91
N LEU A 39 -0.18 13.13 11.36
CA LEU A 39 0.00 12.36 12.60
C LEU A 39 -0.40 13.18 13.82
N LEU A 40 0.02 14.44 13.89
CA LEU A 40 -0.33 15.34 14.97
C LEU A 40 -1.83 15.65 14.98
N LEU A 41 -2.46 15.82 13.82
CA LEU A 41 -3.90 16.04 13.71
C LEU A 41 -4.69 14.81 14.19
N ALA A 42 -4.24 13.60 13.88
CA ALA A 42 -4.85 12.38 14.40
C ALA A 42 -4.69 12.24 15.92
N LYS A 43 -3.57 12.67 16.49
CA LYS A 43 -3.38 12.75 17.94
C LYS A 43 -4.31 13.79 18.59
N GLU A 44 -4.54 14.91 17.92
CA GLU A 44 -5.49 15.94 18.35
C GLU A 44 -6.93 15.40 18.39
N VAL A 45 -7.34 14.60 17.39
CA VAL A 45 -8.65 13.92 17.42
C VAL A 45 -8.79 13.07 18.69
N LEU A 46 -7.77 12.26 19.02
CA LEU A 46 -7.78 11.45 20.24
C LEU A 46 -7.85 12.32 21.51
N ALA A 47 -7.11 13.43 21.54
CA ALA A 47 -7.11 14.36 22.66
C ALA A 47 -8.51 14.96 22.89
N ARG A 48 -9.18 15.41 21.83
CA ARG A 48 -10.52 16.01 21.91
C ARG A 48 -11.64 15.01 22.19
N ALA A 49 -11.46 13.74 21.83
CA ALA A 49 -12.42 12.67 22.15
C ALA A 49 -12.52 12.40 23.66
N VAL A 50 -11.46 12.69 24.43
CA VAL A 50 -11.40 12.46 25.89
C VAL A 50 -10.81 13.69 26.61
N PRO A 51 -11.49 14.85 26.59
CA PRO A 51 -10.91 16.14 27.00
C PRO A 51 -10.57 16.24 28.50
N LYS A 52 -11.02 15.27 29.31
CA LYS A 52 -10.73 15.18 30.75
C LYS A 52 -9.61 14.19 31.08
N ALA A 53 -9.16 13.41 30.11
CA ALA A 53 -8.09 12.44 30.30
C ALA A 53 -6.71 13.14 30.22
N SER A 54 -5.70 12.51 30.81
CA SER A 54 -4.31 12.94 30.63
C SER A 54 -3.90 12.69 29.18
N LEU A 55 -3.43 13.74 28.50
CA LEU A 55 -2.93 13.63 27.13
C LEU A 55 -1.77 12.63 27.04
N GLU A 56 -0.92 12.57 28.06
CA GLU A 56 0.20 11.62 28.13
C GLU A 56 -0.30 10.17 28.10
N ASP A 57 -1.35 9.84 28.86
CA ASP A 57 -1.90 8.48 28.91
C ASP A 57 -2.61 8.11 27.59
N VAL A 58 -3.26 9.09 26.96
CA VAL A 58 -3.96 8.91 25.67
C VAL A 58 -2.98 8.70 24.53
N LEU A 59 -1.83 9.38 24.54
CA LEU A 59 -0.86 9.35 23.45
C LEU A 59 0.33 8.42 23.69
N ALA A 60 0.55 7.92 24.91
CA ALA A 60 1.63 7.00 25.17
C ALA A 60 1.42 5.66 24.47
N GLU A 61 2.50 5.16 23.85
CA GLU A 61 2.57 3.82 23.27
C GLU A 61 2.17 2.77 24.32
N ARG A 62 2.80 2.84 25.49
CA ARG A 62 2.68 1.80 26.53
C ARG A 62 2.70 2.40 27.93
N HIS A 63 2.16 1.63 28.87
CA HIS A 63 2.18 1.95 30.29
C HIS A 63 3.04 0.94 31.03
N LYS A 64 3.95 1.42 31.88
CA LYS A 64 4.76 0.56 32.75
C LYS A 64 4.14 0.52 34.13
N ALA A 65 3.88 -0.68 34.64
CA ALA A 65 3.53 -0.88 36.04
C ALA A 65 4.79 -0.66 36.91
N VAL A 66 4.70 0.26 37.87
CA VAL A 66 5.76 0.51 38.86
C VAL A 66 5.16 0.43 40.27
N PRO A 67 5.90 -0.07 41.28
CA PRO A 67 5.41 -0.13 42.65
C PRO A 67 4.98 1.25 43.16
N ASP A 68 3.87 1.30 43.89
CA ASP A 68 3.34 2.54 44.48
C ASP A 68 3.87 2.82 45.90
N GLY A 69 4.68 1.91 46.46
CA GLY A 69 5.23 2.00 47.81
C GLY A 69 4.24 1.64 48.93
N LYS A 70 3.01 1.24 48.61
CA LYS A 70 1.94 0.83 49.53
C LYS A 70 1.52 -0.64 49.34
N GLY A 71 2.29 -1.39 48.55
CA GLY A 71 1.99 -2.78 48.19
C GLY A 71 1.13 -2.94 46.94
N GLY A 72 0.85 -1.84 46.22
CA GLY A 72 0.15 -1.83 44.94
C GLY A 72 1.07 -1.46 43.77
N VAL A 73 0.44 -1.23 42.62
CA VAL A 73 1.10 -0.76 41.39
C VAL A 73 0.43 0.52 40.90
N ARG A 74 1.23 1.44 40.37
CA ARG A 74 0.76 2.57 39.56
C ARG A 74 1.27 2.41 38.14
N PHE A 75 0.48 2.86 37.17
CA PHE A 75 0.89 2.88 35.77
C PHE A 75 1.53 4.22 35.43
N VAL A 76 2.64 4.18 34.69
CA VAL A 76 3.34 5.37 34.20
C VAL A 76 3.45 5.27 32.68
N ALA A 77 2.97 6.30 32.00
CA ALA A 77 3.06 6.46 30.56
C ALA A 77 4.52 6.45 30.07
N SER A 78 4.75 5.84 28.91
CA SER A 78 6.04 5.92 28.23
C SER A 78 6.28 7.29 27.63
N THR A 79 7.55 7.68 27.49
CA THR A 79 7.93 8.90 26.77
C THR A 79 7.72 8.79 25.25
N ARG A 80 7.74 7.58 24.68
CA ARG A 80 7.36 7.35 23.28
C ARG A 80 5.85 7.51 23.12
N THR A 81 5.47 8.31 22.14
CA THR A 81 4.06 8.49 21.76
C THR A 81 3.72 7.61 20.57
N ILE A 82 2.42 7.32 20.43
CA ILE A 82 1.88 6.48 19.37
C ILE A 82 2.26 6.97 17.96
N ASP A 83 2.55 6.04 17.06
CA ASP A 83 2.70 6.29 15.61
C ASP A 83 1.40 5.94 14.83
N PHE A 84 1.42 5.98 13.49
CA PHE A 84 0.23 5.68 12.70
C PHE A 84 -0.26 4.23 12.81
N ASN A 85 0.65 3.26 12.98
CA ASN A 85 0.25 1.86 13.16
C ASN A 85 -0.54 1.71 14.47
N GLU A 86 -0.11 2.41 15.51
CA GLU A 86 -0.74 2.39 16.84
C GLU A 86 -2.00 3.25 16.91
N ILE A 87 -2.04 4.38 16.19
CA ILE A 87 -3.20 5.26 16.08
C ILE A 87 -4.42 4.51 15.56
N ALA A 88 -4.26 3.66 14.54
CA ALA A 88 -5.38 2.88 14.02
C ALA A 88 -6.00 1.99 15.11
N GLY A 89 -5.18 1.39 15.97
CA GLY A 89 -5.63 0.63 17.14
C GLY A 89 -6.35 1.52 18.18
N ARG A 90 -5.79 2.69 18.50
CA ARG A 90 -6.41 3.65 19.45
C ARG A 90 -7.73 4.20 18.95
N PHE A 91 -7.82 4.58 17.67
CA PHE A 91 -9.06 5.03 17.04
C PHE A 91 -10.15 3.96 17.17
N SER A 92 -9.82 2.70 16.87
CA SER A 92 -10.76 1.58 17.05
C SER A 92 -11.23 1.44 18.49
N ALA A 93 -10.32 1.53 19.47
CA ALA A 93 -10.66 1.46 20.89
C ALA A 93 -11.57 2.61 21.33
N PHE A 94 -11.47 3.77 20.67
CA PHE A 94 -12.25 4.97 20.95
C PHE A 94 -13.51 5.06 20.08
N SER A 95 -13.80 4.03 19.28
CA SER A 95 -14.90 4.02 18.29
C SER A 95 -14.82 5.15 17.25
N LEU A 96 -13.61 5.61 16.96
CA LEU A 96 -13.30 6.59 15.92
C LEU A 96 -12.92 5.87 14.62
N LYS A 97 -13.13 6.55 13.48
CA LYS A 97 -12.84 6.00 12.15
C LYS A 97 -11.65 6.72 11.53
N ILE A 98 -10.81 5.96 10.83
CA ILE A 98 -9.69 6.49 10.06
C ILE A 98 -9.38 5.54 8.91
N ASP A 99 -9.04 6.09 7.75
CA ASP A 99 -8.60 5.30 6.61
C ASP A 99 -7.18 4.76 6.87
N ARG A 100 -7.12 3.48 7.22
CA ARG A 100 -5.87 2.79 7.52
C ARG A 100 -5.00 2.60 6.28
N SER A 101 -5.62 2.46 5.10
CA SER A 101 -4.91 2.18 3.86
C SER A 101 -4.10 3.39 3.40
N ALA A 102 -4.72 4.58 3.41
CA ALA A 102 -4.06 5.84 3.07
C ALA A 102 -2.93 6.18 4.05
N LEU A 103 -3.11 5.89 5.35
CA LEU A 103 -2.04 6.05 6.35
C LEU A 103 -0.89 5.07 6.17
N ALA A 104 -1.18 3.82 5.83
CA ALA A 104 -0.16 2.81 5.56
C ALA A 104 0.68 3.18 4.33
N GLU A 105 0.04 3.66 3.26
CA GLU A 105 0.73 4.13 2.04
C GLU A 105 1.64 5.33 2.35
N LEU A 106 1.15 6.32 3.12
CA LEU A 106 1.94 7.47 3.52
C LEU A 106 3.12 7.08 4.44
N ASN A 107 2.92 6.14 5.37
CA ASN A 107 3.97 5.63 6.25
C ASN A 107 5.02 4.82 5.47
N ARG A 108 4.59 4.00 4.52
CA ARG A 108 5.48 3.26 3.63
C ARG A 108 6.36 4.21 2.83
N ILE A 109 5.77 5.24 2.23
CA ILE A 109 6.54 6.23 1.45
C ILE A 109 7.47 7.04 2.35
N ARG A 110 7.07 7.41 3.57
CA ARG A 110 7.99 8.02 4.54
C ARG A 110 9.18 7.11 4.83
N ASN A 111 8.94 5.83 5.09
CA ASN A 111 9.97 4.83 5.37
C ASN A 111 10.88 4.60 4.14
N ASP A 112 10.31 4.40 2.95
CA ASP A 112 11.06 4.19 1.71
C ASP A 112 11.95 5.41 1.41
N VAL A 113 11.42 6.62 1.63
CA VAL A 113 12.15 7.89 1.52
C VAL A 113 13.25 8.04 2.58
N GLU A 114 13.03 7.57 3.80
CA GLU A 114 13.99 7.66 4.91
C GLU A 114 15.10 6.61 4.84
N HIS A 115 14.79 5.41 4.35
CA HIS A 115 15.70 4.27 4.35
C HIS A 115 16.51 4.12 3.07
N LEU A 116 16.06 4.67 1.93
CA LEU A 116 16.73 4.51 0.64
C LEU A 116 16.71 5.83 -0.14
N TYR A 117 17.86 6.49 -0.22
CA TYR A 117 18.07 7.73 -0.99
C TYR A 117 17.73 7.64 -2.51
N THR A 118 17.22 6.52 -3.03
CA THR A 118 17.30 6.20 -4.46
C THR A 118 16.14 5.41 -5.10
N GLN A 119 15.03 5.09 -4.42
CA GLN A 119 13.97 4.26 -5.05
C GLN A 119 12.57 4.86 -5.16
N VAL A 120 12.22 5.88 -4.37
CA VAL A 120 10.90 6.52 -4.50
C VAL A 120 10.98 7.64 -5.53
N SER A 121 10.24 7.49 -6.62
CA SER A 121 10.04 8.55 -7.60
C SER A 121 9.32 9.74 -6.94
N HIS A 122 9.67 10.98 -7.29
CA HIS A 122 8.97 12.15 -6.76
C HIS A 122 7.47 12.10 -7.10
N GLU A 123 7.11 11.43 -8.19
CA GLU A 123 5.75 11.18 -8.63
C GLU A 123 4.98 10.29 -7.64
N LYS A 124 5.58 9.18 -7.16
CA LYS A 124 4.97 8.30 -6.15
C LYS A 124 4.72 9.03 -4.84
N ALA A 125 5.66 9.87 -4.42
CA ALA A 125 5.53 10.70 -3.23
C ALA A 125 4.34 11.69 -3.34
N ARG A 126 4.21 12.35 -4.50
CA ARG A 126 3.11 13.27 -4.77
C ARG A 126 1.76 12.58 -4.79
N GLU A 127 1.67 11.43 -5.43
CA GLU A 127 0.45 10.63 -5.51
C GLU A 127 -0.04 10.23 -4.11
N ALA A 128 0.85 9.76 -3.24
CA ALA A 128 0.45 9.38 -1.89
C ALA A 128 0.02 10.54 -1.01
N ILE A 129 0.66 11.71 -1.13
CA ILE A 129 0.19 12.93 -0.48
C ILE A 129 -1.25 13.23 -0.93
N ALA A 130 -1.51 13.20 -2.24
CA ALA A 130 -2.85 13.46 -2.78
C ALA A 130 -3.90 12.42 -2.33
N LYS A 131 -3.53 11.14 -2.29
CA LYS A 131 -4.39 10.06 -1.76
C LYS A 131 -4.67 10.21 -0.27
N ALA A 132 -3.78 10.84 0.49
CA ALA A 132 -3.94 11.08 1.92
C ALA A 132 -4.73 12.36 2.26
N PHE A 133 -5.03 13.24 1.29
CA PHE A 133 -5.86 14.44 1.54
C PHE A 133 -7.23 14.15 2.18
N PRO A 134 -8.00 13.13 1.74
CA PRO A 134 -9.25 12.75 2.41
C PRO A 134 -9.07 12.43 3.89
N VAL A 135 -7.95 11.83 4.29
CA VAL A 135 -7.67 11.53 5.70
C VAL A 135 -7.62 12.80 6.53
N VAL A 136 -6.88 13.81 6.06
CA VAL A 136 -6.81 15.12 6.74
C VAL A 136 -8.21 15.72 6.88
N ILE A 137 -9.01 15.71 5.82
CA ILE A 137 -10.38 16.23 5.83
C ILE A 137 -11.25 15.49 6.85
N ASP A 138 -11.18 14.17 6.91
CA ASP A 138 -11.93 13.36 7.86
C ASP A 138 -11.50 13.59 9.31
N LEU A 139 -10.21 13.88 9.55
CA LEU A 139 -9.73 14.25 10.89
C LEU A 139 -10.28 15.63 11.32
N PHE A 140 -10.29 16.62 10.43
CA PHE A 140 -10.93 17.92 10.68
C PHE A 140 -12.41 17.76 11.06
N ARG A 141 -13.17 16.95 10.31
CA ARG A 141 -14.58 16.64 10.62
C ARG A 141 -14.75 16.03 12.00
N GLN A 142 -13.84 15.14 12.42
CA GLN A 142 -13.90 14.47 13.72
C GLN A 142 -13.62 15.41 14.89
N ILE A 143 -12.88 16.50 14.69
CA ILE A 143 -12.69 17.54 15.70
C ILE A 143 -13.65 18.72 15.57
N HIS A 144 -14.61 18.64 14.65
CA HIS A 144 -15.60 19.67 14.34
C HIS A 144 -14.97 21.02 13.94
N GLU A 145 -13.87 20.97 13.19
CA GLU A 145 -13.18 22.13 12.63
C GLU A 145 -13.30 22.11 11.11
N GLU A 146 -13.26 23.29 10.48
CA GLU A 146 -13.33 23.42 9.04
C GLU A 146 -11.93 23.62 8.42
N PRO A 147 -11.49 22.80 7.44
CA PRO A 147 -10.14 22.90 6.88
C PRO A 147 -9.80 24.28 6.31
N HIS A 148 -10.78 24.98 5.72
CA HIS A 148 -10.57 26.28 5.08
C HIS A 148 -10.24 27.40 6.07
N ASP A 149 -10.72 27.30 7.31
CA ASP A 149 -10.43 28.28 8.37
C ASP A 149 -8.98 28.19 8.86
N HIS A 150 -8.35 27.01 8.71
CA HIS A 150 -7.04 26.72 9.30
C HIS A 150 -5.92 26.58 8.27
N LEU A 151 -6.19 25.97 7.12
CA LEU A 151 -5.15 25.65 6.12
C LEU A 151 -4.90 26.78 5.13
N GLY A 152 -5.79 27.77 5.00
CA GLY A 152 -5.62 28.89 4.07
C GLY A 152 -5.42 28.43 2.63
N GLN A 153 -4.43 28.98 1.93
CA GLN A 153 -4.17 28.65 0.51
C GLN A 153 -3.87 27.15 0.27
N SER A 154 -3.24 26.47 1.24
CA SER A 154 -2.98 25.03 1.14
C SER A 154 -4.26 24.21 0.96
N TRP A 155 -5.40 24.71 1.45
CA TRP A 155 -6.71 24.07 1.24
C TRP A 155 -7.13 24.07 -0.24
N ASP A 156 -7.00 25.21 -0.91
CA ASP A 156 -7.36 25.36 -2.32
C ASP A 156 -6.49 24.45 -3.19
N THR A 157 -5.20 24.36 -2.88
CA THR A 157 -4.25 23.42 -3.51
C THR A 157 -4.71 21.97 -3.35
N MET A 158 -5.05 21.56 -2.13
CA MET A 158 -5.48 20.20 -1.84
C MET A 158 -6.71 19.81 -2.65
N LEU A 159 -7.71 20.71 -2.72
CA LEU A 159 -8.91 20.51 -3.52
C LEU A 159 -8.61 20.39 -5.02
N ALA A 160 -7.81 21.31 -5.56
CA ALA A 160 -7.46 21.31 -6.98
C ALA A 160 -6.70 20.04 -7.39
N VAL A 161 -5.68 19.68 -6.61
CA VAL A 161 -4.86 18.49 -6.86
C VAL A 161 -5.70 17.22 -6.77
N LYS A 162 -6.54 17.08 -5.73
CA LYS A 162 -7.39 15.90 -5.57
C LYS A 162 -8.38 15.76 -6.71
N ALA A 163 -9.02 16.85 -7.13
CA ALA A 163 -9.99 16.85 -8.22
C ALA A 163 -9.36 16.42 -9.55
N VAL A 164 -8.16 16.91 -9.85
CA VAL A 164 -7.42 16.49 -11.05
C VAL A 164 -7.03 15.03 -10.92
N TYR A 165 -6.36 14.63 -9.84
CA TYR A 165 -5.91 13.25 -9.65
C TYR A 165 -7.06 12.24 -9.74
N ASP A 166 -8.19 12.49 -9.09
CA ASP A 166 -9.35 11.59 -9.11
C ASP A 166 -9.96 11.45 -10.50
N ARG A 167 -9.95 12.55 -11.27
CA ARG A 167 -10.43 12.51 -12.65
C ARG A 167 -9.51 11.68 -13.52
N GLU A 168 -8.19 11.93 -13.45
CA GLU A 168 -7.22 11.20 -14.25
C GLU A 168 -7.18 9.70 -13.87
N LEU A 169 -7.23 9.37 -12.58
CA LEU A 169 -7.24 8.00 -12.09
C LEU A 169 -8.48 7.24 -12.57
N ARG A 170 -9.67 7.85 -12.46
CA ARG A 170 -10.90 7.23 -12.94
C ARG A 170 -10.84 6.92 -14.43
N GLN A 171 -10.42 7.90 -15.24
CA GLN A 171 -10.26 7.70 -16.68
C GLN A 171 -9.26 6.58 -17.00
N CYS A 172 -8.18 6.47 -16.22
CA CYS A 172 -7.21 5.39 -16.36
C CYS A 172 -7.82 4.03 -16.05
N ILE A 173 -8.56 3.89 -14.94
CA ILE A 173 -9.24 2.66 -14.54
C ILE A 173 -10.29 2.24 -15.59
N GLU A 174 -11.10 3.18 -16.06
CA GLU A 174 -12.15 2.95 -17.07
C GLU A 174 -11.59 2.31 -18.36
N THR A 175 -10.33 2.60 -18.73
CA THR A 175 -9.71 2.01 -19.93
C THR A 175 -9.47 0.49 -19.84
N PHE A 176 -9.55 -0.09 -18.64
CA PHE A 176 -9.41 -1.53 -18.40
C PHE A 176 -10.76 -2.23 -18.18
N GLU A 177 -11.88 -1.51 -18.23
CA GLU A 177 -13.20 -2.14 -18.16
C GLU A 177 -13.41 -3.08 -19.36
N GLY A 178 -13.94 -4.27 -19.08
CA GLY A 178 -14.18 -5.29 -20.10
C GLY A 178 -12.96 -6.11 -20.53
N VAL A 179 -11.78 -5.88 -19.93
CA VAL A 179 -10.66 -6.81 -20.09
C VAL A 179 -10.99 -8.12 -19.38
N ASP A 180 -10.85 -9.20 -20.12
CA ASP A 180 -10.95 -10.56 -19.64
C ASP A 180 -9.61 -11.02 -19.07
N TRP A 181 -9.47 -10.85 -17.76
CA TRP A 181 -8.25 -11.17 -17.03
C TRP A 181 -8.06 -12.66 -16.78
N GLN A 182 -9.12 -13.48 -16.94
CA GLN A 182 -9.12 -14.92 -16.65
C GLN A 182 -8.60 -15.27 -15.23
N SER A 183 -8.54 -14.30 -14.31
CA SER A 183 -8.09 -14.44 -12.93
C SER A 183 -8.79 -13.41 -12.06
N GLU A 184 -9.28 -13.86 -10.90
CA GLU A 184 -9.98 -13.00 -9.95
C GLU A 184 -9.01 -12.06 -9.24
N SER A 185 -7.83 -12.57 -8.85
CA SER A 185 -6.78 -11.75 -8.24
C SER A 185 -6.31 -10.64 -9.19
N LEU A 186 -6.06 -10.96 -10.46
CA LEU A 186 -5.61 -9.97 -11.45
C LEU A 186 -6.72 -8.96 -11.80
N ALA A 187 -7.98 -9.37 -11.82
CA ALA A 187 -9.11 -8.47 -12.07
C ALA A 187 -9.27 -7.42 -10.95
N LYS A 188 -9.02 -7.81 -9.69
CA LYS A 188 -9.07 -6.93 -8.51
C LYS A 188 -7.79 -6.13 -8.28
N ALA A 189 -6.68 -6.56 -8.86
CA ALA A 189 -5.38 -5.94 -8.67
C ALA A 189 -5.36 -4.48 -9.13
N SER A 190 -4.66 -3.65 -8.35
CA SER A 190 -4.26 -2.32 -8.79
C SER A 190 -3.21 -2.43 -9.90
N ARG A 191 -3.12 -1.43 -10.77
CA ARG A 191 -2.18 -1.43 -11.91
C ARG A 191 -1.15 -0.31 -11.78
N PRO A 192 -0.19 -0.40 -10.83
CA PRO A 192 0.84 0.61 -10.70
C PRO A 192 1.82 0.54 -11.88
N CYS A 193 2.40 1.67 -12.24
CA CYS A 193 3.46 1.73 -13.23
C CYS A 193 4.74 1.08 -12.67
N PRO A 194 5.37 0.10 -13.35
CA PRO A 194 6.58 -0.56 -12.84
C PRO A 194 7.78 0.40 -12.72
N LYS A 195 7.78 1.53 -13.46
CA LYS A 195 8.87 2.52 -13.42
C LYS A 195 8.72 3.56 -12.32
N CYS A 196 7.54 4.15 -12.16
CA CYS A 196 7.34 5.26 -11.22
C CYS A 196 6.43 4.93 -10.04
N GLY A 197 5.75 3.78 -10.06
CA GLY A 197 4.80 3.35 -9.03
C GLY A 197 3.44 4.06 -9.06
N SER A 198 3.20 4.96 -10.04
CA SER A 198 1.93 5.68 -10.12
C SER A 198 0.79 4.78 -10.60
N HIS A 199 -0.42 4.99 -10.07
CA HIS A 199 -1.63 4.29 -10.52
C HIS A 199 -2.30 4.96 -11.74
N LEU A 200 -1.74 6.05 -12.25
CA LEU A 200 -2.21 6.70 -13.47
C LEU A 200 -1.74 5.94 -14.72
N VAL A 201 -2.09 4.66 -14.81
CA VAL A 201 -1.78 3.77 -15.94
C VAL A 201 -3.07 3.55 -16.72
N TYR A 202 -3.03 3.81 -18.03
CA TYR A 202 -4.17 3.60 -18.92
C TYR A 202 -3.80 2.62 -20.03
N ARG A 203 -4.79 1.88 -20.51
CA ARG A 203 -4.66 0.94 -21.60
C ARG A 203 -4.60 1.67 -22.95
N ILE A 204 -3.66 1.28 -23.80
CA ILE A 204 -3.41 1.91 -25.11
C ILE A 204 -4.45 1.45 -26.14
N ASP A 205 -4.65 0.13 -26.28
CA ASP A 205 -5.62 -0.46 -27.21
C ASP A 205 -6.81 -1.00 -26.41
N GLN A 206 -8.02 -0.45 -26.64
CA GLN A 206 -9.25 -0.89 -25.97
C GLN A 206 -10.17 -1.71 -26.89
N SER A 207 -9.73 -2.02 -28.12
CA SER A 207 -10.55 -2.74 -29.12
C SER A 207 -10.64 -4.25 -28.84
N ARG A 208 -9.73 -4.76 -28.03
CA ARG A 208 -9.58 -6.18 -27.67
C ARG A 208 -9.96 -6.39 -26.22
N SER A 209 -10.47 -7.56 -25.85
CA SER A 209 -10.76 -7.85 -24.45
C SER A 209 -9.71 -8.75 -23.80
N GLU A 210 -8.85 -9.42 -24.57
CA GLU A 210 -7.93 -10.40 -23.98
C GLU A 210 -6.78 -9.72 -23.23
N SER A 211 -6.44 -10.26 -22.05
CA SER A 211 -5.41 -9.70 -21.15
C SER A 211 -4.03 -9.55 -21.81
N GLY A 212 -3.66 -10.44 -22.73
CA GLY A 212 -2.42 -10.35 -23.50
C GLY A 212 -2.32 -9.14 -24.44
N PHE A 213 -3.41 -8.40 -24.65
CA PHE A 213 -3.44 -7.12 -25.40
C PHE A 213 -3.75 -5.93 -24.49
N ALA A 214 -3.41 -6.04 -23.21
CA ALA A 214 -3.58 -4.98 -22.22
C ALA A 214 -2.38 -4.03 -22.15
N ASP A 215 -1.61 -3.86 -23.24
CA ASP A 215 -0.53 -2.88 -23.31
C ASP A 215 -1.00 -1.50 -22.82
N ALA A 216 -0.17 -0.88 -22.00
CA ALA A 216 -0.52 0.28 -21.23
C ALA A 216 0.54 1.39 -21.33
N GLN A 217 0.14 2.59 -20.92
CA GLN A 217 1.04 3.72 -20.78
C GLN A 217 0.77 4.45 -19.47
N CYS A 218 1.84 4.86 -18.79
CA CYS A 218 1.73 5.68 -17.60
C CYS A 218 1.52 7.15 -18.00
N ARG A 219 0.41 7.75 -17.56
CA ARG A 219 0.11 9.17 -17.77
C ARG A 219 1.04 10.09 -16.99
N GLN A 220 1.60 9.59 -15.89
CA GLN A 220 2.46 10.36 -14.99
C GLN A 220 3.90 10.47 -15.52
N CYS A 221 4.53 9.37 -15.93
CA CYS A 221 5.93 9.37 -16.39
C CYS A 221 6.13 9.07 -17.88
N GLY A 222 5.05 8.75 -18.61
CA GLY A 222 5.06 8.47 -20.04
C GLY A 222 5.52 7.06 -20.43
N GLU A 223 5.88 6.21 -19.46
CA GLU A 223 6.40 4.86 -19.71
C GLU A 223 5.39 3.99 -20.46
N LYS A 224 5.84 3.31 -21.51
CA LYS A 224 5.05 2.28 -22.20
C LYS A 224 5.30 0.94 -21.51
N ILE A 225 4.23 0.24 -21.19
CA ILE A 225 4.25 -0.96 -20.38
C ILE A 225 3.58 -2.04 -21.22
N ASP A 226 4.29 -3.11 -21.56
CA ASP A 226 3.68 -4.24 -22.24
C ASP A 226 2.74 -5.00 -21.29
N ALA A 227 1.83 -5.79 -21.86
CA ALA A 227 0.83 -6.53 -21.09
C ALA A 227 1.44 -7.43 -20.01
N ILE A 228 2.58 -8.07 -20.24
CA ILE A 228 3.22 -8.96 -19.26
C ILE A 228 3.76 -8.15 -18.10
N ALA A 229 4.53 -7.09 -18.38
CA ALA A 229 5.06 -6.20 -17.34
C ALA A 229 3.94 -5.54 -16.51
N LEU A 230 2.79 -5.26 -17.13
CA LEU A 230 1.60 -4.78 -16.43
C LEU A 230 1.05 -5.84 -15.47
N MET A 231 0.91 -7.09 -15.92
CA MET A 231 0.41 -8.20 -15.09
C MET A 231 1.34 -8.46 -13.90
N GLU A 232 2.65 -8.54 -14.13
CA GLU A 232 3.64 -8.74 -13.06
C GLU A 232 3.55 -7.62 -12.02
N SER A 233 3.55 -6.36 -12.47
CA SER A 233 3.46 -5.22 -11.56
C SER A 233 2.12 -5.16 -10.80
N ALA A 234 1.03 -5.62 -11.40
CA ALA A 234 -0.28 -5.67 -10.75
C ALA A 234 -0.35 -6.78 -9.69
N LEU A 235 0.16 -7.97 -10.01
CA LEU A 235 0.18 -9.12 -9.09
C LEU A 235 1.15 -8.92 -7.93
N ASP A 236 2.34 -8.37 -8.17
CA ASP A 236 3.28 -8.01 -7.10
C ASP A 236 2.65 -7.01 -6.12
N ALA A 237 1.89 -6.03 -6.63
CA ALA A 237 1.18 -5.07 -5.80
C ALA A 237 0.00 -5.68 -5.03
N TYR A 238 -0.71 -6.64 -5.63
CA TYR A 238 -1.84 -7.33 -5.02
C TYR A 238 -1.42 -8.26 -3.88
N PHE A 239 -0.34 -9.04 -4.08
CA PHE A 239 0.16 -10.02 -3.12
C PHE A 239 1.30 -9.51 -2.21
N GLU A 240 1.56 -8.20 -2.19
CA GLU A 240 2.68 -7.61 -1.44
C GLU A 240 2.69 -8.05 0.04
N ALA A 241 1.51 -8.05 0.68
CA ALA A 241 1.38 -8.41 2.08
C ALA A 241 1.62 -9.91 2.30
N GLU A 242 0.96 -10.76 1.51
CA GLU A 242 1.01 -12.21 1.59
C GLU A 242 2.43 -12.72 1.30
N SER A 243 3.08 -12.21 0.25
CA SER A 243 4.47 -12.55 -0.08
C SER A 243 5.45 -12.14 1.03
N HIS A 244 5.24 -10.99 1.68
CA HIS A 244 6.08 -10.57 2.81
C HIS A 244 5.92 -11.48 4.03
N TRP A 245 4.71 -11.97 4.28
CA TRP A 245 4.44 -12.90 5.39
C TRP A 245 5.01 -14.28 5.10
N ALA A 246 4.81 -14.79 3.87
CA ALA A 246 5.37 -16.05 3.43
C ALA A 246 6.90 -16.07 3.60
N ALA A 247 7.58 -15.00 3.18
CA ALA A 247 9.03 -14.87 3.33
C ALA A 247 9.51 -14.90 4.79
N LYS A 248 8.74 -14.33 5.73
CA LYS A 248 9.09 -14.32 7.16
C LYS A 248 8.93 -15.69 7.83
N ASP A 249 7.91 -16.42 7.42
CA ASP A 249 7.57 -17.72 8.03
C ASP A 249 8.20 -18.91 7.27
N GLY A 250 8.97 -18.63 6.22
CA GLY A 250 9.58 -19.67 5.37
C GLY A 250 8.56 -20.47 4.58
N LEU A 251 7.41 -19.86 4.29
CA LEU A 251 6.33 -20.43 3.49
C LEU A 251 6.50 -20.05 2.02
N GLU A 252 5.75 -20.73 1.16
CA GLU A 252 5.74 -20.46 -0.27
C GLU A 252 4.97 -19.16 -0.59
N SER A 253 5.51 -18.36 -1.51
CA SER A 253 4.87 -17.13 -1.98
C SER A 253 3.64 -17.46 -2.84
N PRO A 254 2.53 -16.70 -2.71
CA PRO A 254 1.35 -16.88 -3.57
C PRO A 254 1.62 -16.61 -5.06
N LEU A 255 2.70 -15.88 -5.36
CA LEU A 255 3.12 -15.57 -6.72
C LEU A 255 4.45 -16.26 -7.05
N GLY A 256 4.45 -17.02 -8.14
CA GLY A 256 5.58 -17.80 -8.67
C GLY A 256 5.92 -17.46 -10.12
N VAL A 257 7.03 -18.03 -10.60
CA VAL A 257 7.47 -17.94 -12.01
C VAL A 257 6.89 -19.12 -12.77
N CYS A 258 6.11 -18.87 -13.81
CA CYS A 258 5.48 -19.95 -14.59
C CYS A 258 6.55 -20.80 -15.31
N PRO A 259 6.52 -22.13 -15.20
CA PRO A 259 7.50 -22.99 -15.87
C PRO A 259 7.34 -23.04 -17.41
N GLU A 260 6.17 -22.68 -17.94
CA GLU A 260 5.92 -22.70 -19.39
C GLU A 260 6.33 -21.40 -20.09
N CYS A 261 5.95 -20.24 -19.53
CA CYS A 261 6.22 -18.93 -20.16
C CYS A 261 7.29 -18.09 -19.45
N ALA A 262 7.86 -18.57 -18.34
CA ALA A 262 8.92 -17.93 -17.56
C ALA A 262 8.59 -16.53 -16.99
N THR A 263 7.33 -16.11 -17.01
CA THR A 263 6.86 -14.85 -16.42
C THR A 263 6.45 -15.05 -14.96
N ARG A 264 6.60 -14.01 -14.13
CA ARG A 264 6.19 -14.02 -12.72
C ARG A 264 4.69 -13.76 -12.55
N THR A 265 3.89 -14.59 -13.21
CA THR A 265 2.44 -14.42 -13.34
C THR A 265 1.66 -15.67 -12.95
N TYR A 266 2.31 -16.61 -12.25
CA TYR A 266 1.70 -17.85 -11.78
C TYR A 266 1.18 -17.66 -10.36
N ILE A 267 -0.13 -17.82 -10.16
CA ILE A 267 -0.79 -17.65 -8.86
C ILE A 267 -1.01 -19.02 -8.22
N CYS A 268 -0.59 -19.15 -6.97
CA CYS A 268 -0.84 -20.27 -6.07
C CYS A 268 -1.50 -19.70 -4.79
N TRP A 269 -2.76 -19.31 -4.87
CA TRP A 269 -3.47 -18.67 -3.76
C TRP A 269 -4.96 -19.04 -3.73
N GLU A 270 -5.44 -19.45 -2.56
CA GLU A 270 -6.82 -19.93 -2.37
C GLU A 270 -7.20 -21.01 -3.39
N GLU A 271 -8.13 -20.72 -4.30
CA GLU A 271 -8.60 -21.63 -5.35
C GLU A 271 -7.88 -21.41 -6.70
N GLU A 272 -7.03 -20.38 -6.83
CA GLU A 272 -6.25 -20.12 -8.04
C GLU A 272 -4.92 -20.88 -8.01
N ASN A 273 -4.75 -21.82 -8.96
CA ASN A 273 -3.48 -22.50 -9.22
C ASN A 273 -3.14 -22.46 -10.72
N GLN A 274 -2.91 -21.27 -11.26
CA GLN A 274 -2.74 -21.07 -12.71
C GLN A 274 -1.84 -19.88 -13.09
N CYS A 275 -1.31 -19.92 -14.30
CA CYS A 275 -0.64 -18.78 -14.92
C CYS A 275 -1.63 -17.82 -15.59
N THR A 276 -1.63 -16.55 -15.20
CA THR A 276 -2.51 -15.54 -15.78
C THR A 276 -2.12 -15.09 -17.20
N ASN A 277 -0.90 -15.43 -17.65
CA ASN A 277 -0.39 -15.09 -18.98
C ASN A 277 -0.56 -16.22 -20.00
N CYS A 278 -0.14 -17.45 -19.68
CA CYS A 278 -0.22 -18.59 -20.59
C CYS A 278 -1.31 -19.62 -20.25
N HIS A 279 -2.04 -19.42 -19.15
CA HIS A 279 -3.13 -20.29 -18.68
C HIS A 279 -2.70 -21.73 -18.32
N LEU A 280 -1.41 -21.95 -18.03
CA LEU A 280 -0.96 -23.21 -17.45
C LEU A 280 -1.61 -23.44 -16.09
N GLU A 281 -2.27 -24.58 -15.94
CA GLU A 281 -2.75 -25.10 -14.65
C GLU A 281 -1.88 -26.30 -14.25
N LEU A 282 -1.42 -26.30 -13.01
CA LEU A 282 -0.74 -27.44 -12.41
C LEU A 282 -1.73 -28.22 -11.54
N GLY A 283 -1.78 -29.54 -11.76
CA GLY A 283 -2.62 -30.44 -10.98
C GLY A 283 -1.89 -31.01 -9.77
N ASP A 284 -2.27 -32.22 -9.35
CA ASP A 284 -1.55 -32.94 -8.30
C ASP A 284 -0.49 -33.88 -8.90
N CYS A 285 0.59 -34.11 -8.16
CA CYS A 285 1.60 -35.09 -8.51
C CYS A 285 0.96 -36.48 -8.63
N ALA A 286 1.05 -37.10 -9.80
CA ALA A 286 0.42 -38.39 -10.09
C ALA A 286 0.87 -39.55 -9.18
N ARG A 287 1.97 -39.37 -8.43
CA ARG A 287 2.52 -40.39 -7.53
C ARG A 287 2.24 -40.13 -6.05
N CYS A 288 2.44 -38.91 -5.57
CA CYS A 288 2.30 -38.59 -4.14
C CYS A 288 1.04 -37.77 -3.81
N ASN A 289 0.29 -37.35 -4.83
CA ASN A 289 -0.88 -36.46 -4.74
C ASN A 289 -0.59 -35.12 -4.04
N GLU A 290 0.68 -34.70 -4.02
CA GLU A 290 1.06 -33.36 -3.58
C GLU A 290 0.65 -32.37 -4.66
N ALA A 291 0.01 -31.26 -4.28
CA ALA A 291 -0.35 -30.20 -5.22
C ALA A 291 0.91 -29.66 -5.91
N LEU A 292 0.88 -29.57 -7.23
CA LEU A 292 2.02 -29.07 -7.99
C LEU A 292 2.00 -27.55 -8.02
N THR A 293 3.16 -26.97 -7.73
CA THR A 293 3.45 -25.55 -7.82
C THR A 293 4.66 -25.35 -8.72
N PRO A 294 4.92 -24.13 -9.19
CA PRO A 294 6.13 -23.85 -9.97
C PRO A 294 7.45 -24.21 -9.25
N ASN A 295 7.44 -24.31 -7.92
CA ASN A 295 8.65 -24.62 -7.15
C ASN A 295 8.88 -26.12 -6.96
N ASN A 296 7.86 -26.97 -7.16
CA ASN A 296 7.97 -28.40 -6.91
C ASN A 296 7.76 -29.28 -8.16
N VAL A 297 7.19 -28.74 -9.24
CA VAL A 297 6.93 -29.47 -10.49
C VAL A 297 8.26 -29.86 -11.16
N SER A 298 8.28 -31.02 -11.81
CA SER A 298 9.46 -31.49 -12.54
C SER A 298 9.61 -30.76 -13.87
N ASP A 299 10.85 -30.38 -14.19
CA ASP A 299 11.22 -29.85 -15.51
C ASP A 299 10.98 -30.86 -16.65
N GLU A 300 10.94 -32.16 -16.34
CA GLU A 300 10.78 -33.25 -17.31
C GLU A 300 9.33 -33.72 -17.44
N SER A 301 8.49 -33.44 -16.44
CA SER A 301 7.09 -33.90 -16.41
C SER A 301 6.21 -32.97 -15.58
N SER A 302 5.24 -32.33 -16.24
CA SER A 302 4.22 -31.50 -15.58
C SER A 302 3.24 -32.28 -14.71
N SER A 303 3.31 -33.63 -14.71
CA SER A 303 2.45 -34.51 -13.91
C SER A 303 3.11 -35.03 -12.62
N LEU A 304 4.41 -34.74 -12.42
CA LEU A 304 5.18 -35.25 -11.28
C LEU A 304 5.90 -34.10 -10.58
N CYS A 305 6.03 -34.21 -9.26
CA CYS A 305 6.96 -33.35 -8.54
C CYS A 305 8.40 -33.80 -8.82
N GLY A 306 9.36 -32.88 -8.72
CA GLY A 306 10.77 -33.12 -9.02
C GLY A 306 11.36 -34.31 -8.25
N TYR A 307 10.92 -34.52 -7.00
CA TYR A 307 11.32 -35.69 -6.22
C TYR A 307 10.80 -37.01 -6.80
N CYS A 308 9.51 -37.07 -7.17
CA CYS A 308 8.91 -38.27 -7.73
C CYS A 308 9.47 -38.59 -9.12
N ALA A 309 9.72 -37.57 -9.94
CA ALA A 309 10.37 -37.71 -11.24
C ALA A 309 11.80 -38.28 -11.09
N ASN A 310 12.61 -37.73 -10.18
CA ASN A 310 13.97 -38.22 -9.92
C ASN A 310 14.03 -39.67 -9.44
N LEU A 311 13.04 -40.11 -8.67
CA LEU A 311 12.96 -41.50 -8.24
C LEU A 311 12.60 -42.43 -9.40
N MET A 312 11.67 -42.02 -10.27
CA MET A 312 11.29 -42.83 -11.45
C MET A 312 12.46 -42.96 -12.43
N SER A 313 13.23 -41.90 -12.65
CA SER A 313 14.40 -41.92 -13.54
C SER A 313 15.56 -42.79 -13.05
N LYS A 314 15.50 -43.30 -11.80
CA LYS A 314 16.50 -44.21 -11.22
C LYS A 314 16.07 -45.67 -11.28
N ASP A 315 14.78 -45.92 -11.49
CA ASP A 315 14.20 -47.26 -11.63
C ASP A 315 14.18 -47.72 -13.11
N ASP A 316 14.50 -46.82 -14.05
CA ASP A 316 14.76 -47.08 -15.48
C ASP A 316 16.26 -47.29 -15.78
#